data_AF-A0A5N3VNI6-F1
#
_entry.id   AF-A0A5N3VNI6-F1
#
_cell.length_a   1.000
_cell.length_b   1.000
_cell.length_c   1.000
_cell.angle_alpha   90.00
_cell.angle_beta   90.00
_cell.angle_gamma   90.00
#
_symmetry.space_group_name_H-M   'P 1'
#
loop_
_entity.id
_entity.type
_entity.pdbx_description
1 polymer ?
#
loop_
_entity_poly.entity_id
_entity_poly.type
_entity_poly.pdbx_seq_one_letter_code
_entity_poly.pdbx_strand_id
1 'polypeptide(L)'
;MKDTNERNASVPGAEDHSVLPPSTGKLSCYGKDCYYFSKEEKTWMESKQSCQDLGSSLIKIDDQEEQVFIQSKIKYSHWIGLEDFQNSNDGRCGCLKSINIIPEVCSKPFPYICEKMFTCLDN
;
A
#
# COMPACT_ATOMS: atom_id res chain seq x y z
N MET A 1 35.96 28.66 34.07
CA MET A 1 34.84 28.17 34.89
C MET A 1 33.56 28.76 34.33
N LYS A 2 32.55 27.90 34.17
CA LYS A 2 31.18 28.12 33.65
C LYS A 2 31.08 28.18 32.13
N ASP A 3 30.21 27.46 31.42
CA ASP A 3 29.35 26.29 31.69
C ASP A 3 28.89 25.79 30.30
N THR A 4 28.68 24.49 30.15
CA THR A 4 28.08 23.81 28.99
C THR A 4 26.59 24.12 28.88
N ASN A 5 26.05 24.49 27.70
CA ASN A 5 24.72 23.99 27.24
C ASN A 5 24.33 24.31 25.76
N GLU A 6 24.27 23.24 24.97
CA GLU A 6 23.23 22.77 24.03
C GLU A 6 22.33 23.66 23.14
N ARG A 7 22.33 23.24 21.86
CA ARG A 7 21.20 22.99 20.93
C ARG A 7 20.37 24.18 20.42
N ASN A 8 20.78 24.70 19.26
CA ASN A 8 19.85 25.27 18.28
C ASN A 8 19.71 24.29 17.12
N ALA A 9 18.49 23.83 16.93
CA ALA A 9 18.10 22.66 16.16
C ALA A 9 18.44 22.79 14.67
N SER A 10 19.17 21.78 14.16
CA SER A 10 19.14 21.42 12.76
C SER A 10 17.69 21.15 12.38
N VAL A 11 17.14 21.95 11.47
CA VAL A 11 15.85 21.67 10.82
C VAL A 11 16.02 20.38 10.01
N PRO A 12 15.31 19.27 10.32
CA PRO A 12 15.32 18.10 9.48
C PRO A 12 14.00 17.98 8.72
N GLY A 13 14.09 17.63 7.44
CA GLY A 13 12.95 17.11 6.68
C GLY A 13 12.38 18.10 5.68
N ALA A 14 13.11 18.32 4.59
CA ALA A 14 12.42 18.31 3.30
C ALA A 14 12.07 16.84 3.02
N GLU A 15 10.91 16.39 3.51
CA GLU A 15 10.32 15.12 3.10
C GLU A 15 9.72 15.34 1.72
N ASP A 16 10.47 14.97 0.68
CA ASP A 16 9.92 14.84 -0.67
C ASP A 16 8.98 13.63 -0.67
N HIS A 17 7.68 13.91 -0.83
CA HIS A 17 6.56 12.99 -0.65
C HIS A 17 6.45 11.91 -1.75
N SER A 18 7.52 11.58 -2.47
CA SER A 18 7.44 10.78 -3.71
C SER A 18 8.33 9.53 -3.74
N VAL A 19 9.18 9.30 -2.73
CA VAL A 19 10.13 8.18 -2.78
C VAL A 19 9.96 7.27 -1.57
N LEU A 20 9.23 6.17 -1.76
CA LEU A 20 9.25 5.06 -0.82
C LEU A 20 10.71 4.64 -0.57
N PRO A 21 11.11 4.46 0.70
CA PRO A 21 12.40 3.85 0.99
C PRO A 21 12.47 2.48 0.29
N PRO A 22 13.57 2.12 -0.38
CA PRO A 22 13.71 0.85 -1.12
C PRO A 22 13.53 -0.40 -0.23
N SER A 23 13.47 -0.25 1.09
CA SER A 23 13.21 -1.31 2.07
C SER A 23 11.73 -1.64 2.30
N THR A 24 10.79 -0.78 1.90
CA THR A 24 9.38 -0.85 2.34
C THR A 24 8.48 -1.81 1.54
N GLY A 25 8.90 -2.21 0.34
CA GLY A 25 8.09 -3.06 -0.53
C GLY A 25 8.78 -3.50 -1.81
N LYS A 26 8.01 -4.02 -2.76
CA LYS A 26 8.47 -4.46 -4.08
C LYS A 26 7.49 -4.01 -5.16
N LEU A 27 7.99 -3.37 -6.21
CA LEU A 27 7.20 -3.06 -7.41
C LEU A 27 7.21 -4.28 -8.37
N SER A 28 6.09 -4.59 -9.00
CA SER A 28 6.01 -5.56 -10.09
C SER A 28 4.97 -5.09 -11.10
N CYS A 29 5.35 -5.07 -12.38
CA CYS A 29 4.48 -4.61 -13.45
C CYS A 29 4.07 -5.78 -14.34
N TYR A 30 2.86 -5.68 -14.89
CA TYR A 30 2.30 -6.62 -15.84
C TYR A 30 1.57 -5.84 -16.92
N GLY A 31 2.01 -5.99 -18.18
CA GLY A 31 1.49 -5.16 -19.27
C GLY A 31 1.84 -3.69 -19.08
N LYS A 32 0.81 -2.84 -18.97
CA LYS A 32 0.93 -1.39 -18.78
C LYS A 32 0.82 -0.95 -17.31
N ASP A 33 0.44 -1.87 -16.44
CA ASP A 33 0.12 -1.58 -15.05
C ASP A 33 1.25 -2.01 -14.12
N CYS A 34 1.51 -1.19 -13.12
CA CYS A 34 2.50 -1.46 -12.07
C CYS A 34 1.81 -1.54 -10.71
N TYR A 35 2.22 -2.54 -9.93
CA TYR A 35 1.67 -2.87 -8.63
C TYR A 35 2.76 -2.82 -7.57
N TYR A 36 2.49 -2.13 -6.48
CA TYR A 36 3.39 -2.06 -5.34
C TYR A 36 2.91 -3.03 -4.25
N PHE A 37 3.78 -3.96 -3.88
CA PHE A 37 3.56 -4.94 -2.82
C PHE A 37 4.30 -4.47 -1.56
N SER A 38 3.58 -4.06 -0.53
CA SER A 38 4.22 -3.66 0.72
C SER A 38 4.84 -4.87 1.42
N LYS A 39 5.92 -4.64 2.15
CA LYS A 39 6.42 -5.56 3.18
C LYS A 39 5.91 -5.17 4.57
N GLU A 40 5.56 -3.90 4.74
CA GLU A 40 5.02 -3.36 5.98
C GLU A 40 3.57 -3.80 6.18
N GLU A 41 3.24 -4.16 7.42
CA GLU A 41 1.88 -4.47 7.81
C GLU A 41 1.22 -3.22 8.40
N LYS A 42 0.07 -2.83 7.84
CA LYS A 42 -0.69 -1.66 8.26
C LYS A 42 -2.17 -2.03 8.38
N THR A 43 -2.94 -1.22 9.11
CA THR A 43 -4.41 -1.34 9.06
C THR A 43 -4.90 -1.02 7.66
N TRP A 44 -6.13 -1.41 7.32
CA TRP A 44 -6.66 -1.15 5.99
C TRP A 44 -6.70 0.35 5.66
N MET A 45 -7.07 1.19 6.65
CA MET A 45 -7.14 2.64 6.48
C MET A 45 -5.75 3.27 6.28
N GLU A 46 -4.76 2.86 7.07
CA GLU A 46 -3.37 3.31 6.91
C GLU A 46 -2.77 2.83 5.58
N SER A 47 -3.13 1.63 5.14
CA SER A 47 -2.73 1.07 3.84
C SER A 47 -3.32 1.88 2.69
N LYS A 48 -4.60 2.25 2.79
CA LYS A 48 -5.27 3.14 1.84
C LYS A 48 -4.56 4.48 1.74
N GLN A 49 -4.27 5.12 2.89
CA GLN A 49 -3.52 6.37 2.92
C GLN A 49 -2.13 6.21 2.32
N SER A 50 -1.44 5.11 2.65
CA SER A 50 -0.09 4.83 2.11
C SER A 50 -0.11 4.72 0.59
N CYS A 51 -1.11 4.08 -0.02
CA CYS A 51 -1.22 4.06 -1.47
C CYS A 51 -1.54 5.46 -2.04
N GLN A 52 -2.37 6.25 -1.37
CA GLN A 52 -2.71 7.62 -1.78
C GLN A 52 -1.52 8.58 -1.75
N ASP A 53 -0.66 8.44 -0.73
CA ASP A 53 0.59 9.20 -0.61
C ASP A 53 1.56 8.90 -1.78
N LEU A 54 1.40 7.74 -2.43
CA LEU A 54 2.15 7.35 -3.63
C LEU A 54 1.48 7.78 -4.94
N GLY A 55 0.41 8.56 -4.87
CA GLY A 55 -0.41 8.91 -6.03
C GLY A 55 -1.19 7.74 -6.61
N SER A 56 -1.54 6.76 -5.78
CA SER A 56 -2.14 5.47 -6.14
C SER A 56 -3.32 5.14 -5.21
N SER A 57 -3.94 3.98 -5.39
CA SER A 57 -5.01 3.44 -4.55
C SER A 57 -4.72 2.00 -4.16
N LEU A 58 -5.41 1.47 -3.14
CA LEU A 58 -5.39 0.02 -2.90
C LEU A 58 -5.96 -0.71 -4.11
N ILE A 59 -5.35 -1.83 -4.48
CA ILE A 59 -5.70 -2.57 -5.70
C ILE A 59 -7.16 -2.97 -5.77
N LYS A 60 -7.81 -2.64 -6.90
CA LYS A 60 -9.10 -3.17 -7.30
C LYS A 60 -8.83 -4.16 -8.43
N ILE A 61 -9.10 -5.43 -8.16
CA ILE A 61 -8.90 -6.48 -9.14
C ILE A 61 -10.07 -6.42 -10.13
N ASP A 62 -9.80 -5.96 -11.34
CA ASP A 62 -10.81 -5.67 -12.36
C ASP A 62 -11.01 -6.86 -13.32
N ASP A 63 -9.97 -7.68 -13.53
CA ASP A 63 -10.01 -8.82 -14.45
C ASP A 63 -9.32 -10.10 -13.93
N GLN A 64 -9.57 -11.20 -14.63
CA GLN A 64 -9.09 -12.53 -14.24
C GLN A 64 -7.58 -12.70 -14.42
N GLU A 65 -6.97 -12.00 -15.37
CA GLU A 65 -5.54 -12.06 -15.68
C GLU A 65 -4.75 -11.33 -14.60
N GLU A 66 -5.20 -10.14 -14.23
CA GLU A 66 -4.72 -9.38 -13.07
C GLU A 66 -4.84 -10.23 -11.79
N GLN A 67 -6.01 -10.84 -11.55
CA GLN A 67 -6.21 -11.70 -10.39
C GLN A 67 -5.16 -12.83 -10.33
N VAL A 68 -4.94 -13.54 -11.44
CA VAL A 68 -3.96 -14.63 -11.51
C VAL A 68 -2.54 -14.10 -11.30
N PHE A 69 -2.20 -12.97 -11.91
CA PHE A 69 -0.89 -12.34 -11.73
C PHE A 69 -0.63 -11.98 -10.28
N ILE A 70 -1.54 -11.24 -9.63
CA ILE A 70 -1.39 -10.80 -8.25
C ILE A 70 -1.33 -12.01 -7.30
N GLN A 71 -2.20 -13.00 -7.49
CA GLN A 71 -2.19 -14.24 -6.70
C GLN A 71 -0.88 -15.00 -6.85
N SER A 72 -0.24 -14.97 -8.03
CA SER A 72 1.07 -15.60 -8.25
C SER A 72 2.22 -14.92 -7.49
N LYS A 73 2.06 -13.65 -7.08
CA LYS A 73 3.08 -12.86 -6.38
C LYS A 73 2.95 -12.88 -4.87
N ILE A 74 1.76 -13.16 -4.34
CA ILE A 74 1.50 -13.14 -2.90
C ILE A 74 1.60 -14.53 -2.27
N LYS A 75 2.21 -14.58 -1.08
CA LYS A 75 2.21 -15.78 -0.22
C LYS A 75 1.30 -15.63 1.00
N TYR A 76 1.02 -14.39 1.39
CA TYR A 76 0.26 -14.03 2.57
C TYR A 76 -0.95 -13.19 2.19
N SER A 77 -1.81 -12.96 3.16
CA SER A 77 -2.97 -12.07 3.05
C SER A 77 -2.52 -10.63 2.82
N HIS A 78 -3.08 -9.94 1.83
CA HIS A 78 -2.83 -8.53 1.56
C HIS A 78 -4.12 -7.72 1.50
N TRP A 79 -4.11 -6.49 2.00
CA TRP A 79 -5.23 -5.56 1.84
C TRP A 79 -5.41 -5.15 0.37
N ILE A 80 -6.67 -5.08 -0.03
CA ILE A 80 -7.11 -4.64 -1.35
C ILE A 80 -8.21 -3.58 -1.24
N GLY A 81 -8.40 -2.81 -2.30
CA GLY A 81 -9.43 -1.81 -2.41
C GLY A 81 -10.71 -2.48 -2.88
N LEU A 82 -11.69 -2.65 -2.00
CA LEU A 82 -13.02 -3.10 -2.41
C LEU A 82 -14.05 -2.10 -1.92
N GLU A 83 -14.92 -1.67 -2.83
CA GLU A 83 -15.98 -0.71 -2.53
C GLU A 83 -17.11 -1.36 -1.71
N ASP A 84 -17.37 -2.65 -1.96
CA ASP A 84 -18.45 -3.41 -1.30
C ASP A 84 -18.26 -3.54 0.22
N PHE A 85 -17.01 -3.59 0.69
CA PHE A 85 -16.72 -3.67 2.13
C PHE A 85 -16.76 -2.31 2.83
N GLN A 86 -16.56 -1.21 2.11
CA GLN A 86 -16.60 0.15 2.68
C GLN A 86 -18.03 0.56 3.09
N ASN A 87 -19.05 0.01 2.44
CA ASN A 87 -20.46 0.30 2.74
C ASN A 87 -21.06 -0.65 3.79
N SER A 88 -20.31 -1.64 4.25
CA SER A 88 -20.75 -2.56 5.29
C SER A 88 -20.48 -1.93 6.65
N ASN A 89 -21.53 -1.62 7.42
CA ASN A 89 -21.41 -1.17 8.83
C ASN A 89 -20.82 -2.25 9.78
N ASP A 90 -20.26 -3.33 9.23
CA ASP A 90 -19.72 -4.48 9.96
C ASP A 90 -18.23 -4.32 10.33
N GLY A 91 -17.59 -3.20 9.94
CA GLY A 91 -16.18 -2.94 10.28
C GLY A 91 -15.20 -3.93 9.64
N ARG A 92 -15.61 -4.56 8.53
CA ARG A 92 -14.81 -5.52 7.77
C ARG A 92 -14.32 -4.91 6.47
N CYS A 93 -13.11 -5.28 6.11
CA CYS A 93 -12.39 -4.83 4.93
C CYS A 93 -11.98 -6.03 4.09
N GLY A 94 -11.83 -5.79 2.79
CA GLY A 94 -11.48 -6.82 1.82
C GLY A 94 -9.99 -7.14 1.84
N CYS A 95 -9.65 -8.40 2.03
CA CYS A 95 -8.29 -8.91 1.96
C CYS A 95 -8.17 -9.99 0.88
N LEU A 96 -7.15 -9.90 0.02
CA LEU A 96 -6.83 -10.96 -0.94
C LEU A 96 -5.91 -12.00 -0.28
N LYS A 97 -6.31 -13.27 -0.36
CA LYS A 97 -5.47 -14.44 -0.08
C LYS A 97 -5.13 -15.16 -1.40
N SER A 98 -4.24 -16.16 -1.37
CA SER A 98 -3.76 -16.92 -2.54
C SER A 98 -4.83 -17.56 -3.46
N ILE A 99 -6.12 -17.47 -3.14
CA ILE A 99 -7.18 -18.11 -3.94
C ILE A 99 -8.41 -17.19 -4.02
N ASN A 100 -8.80 -16.58 -2.89
CA ASN A 100 -10.05 -15.82 -2.78
C ASN A 100 -9.86 -14.53 -1.99
N ILE A 101 -10.79 -13.60 -2.19
CA ILE A 101 -11.01 -12.43 -1.36
C ILE A 101 -11.78 -12.85 -0.11
N ILE A 102 -11.32 -12.42 1.06
CA ILE A 102 -11.95 -12.70 2.35
C ILE A 102 -12.23 -11.40 3.11
N PRO A 103 -13.35 -11.32 3.85
CA PRO A 103 -13.62 -10.20 4.74
C PRO A 103 -12.81 -10.36 6.04
N GLU A 104 -12.04 -9.34 6.41
CA GLU A 104 -11.23 -9.29 7.63
C GLU A 104 -11.47 -8.02 8.42
N VAL A 105 -11.16 -8.03 9.72
CA VAL A 105 -11.32 -6.83 10.58
C VAL A 105 -10.37 -5.73 10.11
N CYS A 106 -10.89 -4.54 9.79
CA CYS A 106 -10.10 -3.44 9.19
C CYS A 106 -8.90 -2.99 10.05
N SER A 107 -8.96 -3.19 11.37
CA SER A 107 -7.90 -2.86 12.33
C SER A 107 -6.79 -3.90 12.41
N LYS A 108 -6.87 -5.01 11.67
CA LYS A 108 -5.77 -5.98 11.63
C LYS A 108 -4.61 -5.43 10.80
N PRO A 109 -3.36 -5.59 11.27
CA PRO A 109 -2.19 -5.28 10.47
C PRO A 109 -2.01 -6.37 9.40
N PHE A 110 -2.04 -5.98 8.13
CA PHE A 110 -1.63 -6.84 7.03
C PHE A 110 -0.77 -6.06 6.03
N PRO A 111 0.07 -6.76 5.26
CA PRO A 111 0.62 -6.21 4.03
C PRO A 111 -0.49 -5.70 3.10
N TYR A 112 -0.16 -4.82 2.17
CA TYR A 112 -1.11 -4.19 1.27
C TYR A 112 -0.54 -4.07 -0.14
N ILE A 113 -1.44 -3.96 -1.11
CA ILE A 113 -1.09 -3.84 -2.52
C ILE A 113 -1.69 -2.55 -3.06
N CYS A 114 -0.85 -1.70 -3.63
CA CYS A 114 -1.29 -0.51 -4.34
C CYS A 114 -1.36 -0.79 -5.85
N GLU A 115 -2.44 -0.36 -6.50
CA GLU A 115 -2.65 -0.45 -7.95
C GLU A 115 -2.14 0.75 -8.71
N LYS A 116 -1.96 0.58 -10.02
CA LYS A 116 -2.07 1.67 -11.00
C LYS A 116 -1.20 2.88 -10.66
N MET A 117 0.10 2.66 -10.56
CA MET A 117 1.03 3.68 -11.07
C MET A 117 1.03 3.54 -12.58
N PHE A 118 0.28 4.39 -13.30
CA PHE A 118 0.59 4.62 -14.70
C PHE A 118 2.04 5.07 -14.73
N THR A 119 2.92 4.29 -15.36
CA THR A 119 4.22 4.84 -15.71
C THR A 119 3.94 6.09 -16.52
N CYS A 120 4.50 7.23 -16.11
CA CYS A 120 4.54 8.41 -16.94
C CYS A 120 5.26 8.04 -18.25
N LEU A 121 4.49 7.62 -19.24
CA LEU A 121 4.88 7.50 -20.64
C LEU A 121 3.72 8.06 -21.46
N ASP A 122 3.48 9.36 -21.32
CA ASP A 122 2.92 10.16 -22.39
C ASP A 122 3.59 11.54 -22.39
N ASN A 123 4.54 11.68 -23.33
CA ASN A 123 5.35 12.84 -23.79
C ASN A 123 6.37 13.48 -22.84
#